data_AF-A0A2D5TPM4-F1
#
_entry.id   AF-A0A2D5TPM4-F1
#
_cell.length_a   1.000
_cell.length_b   1.000
_cell.length_c   1.000
_cell.angle_alpha   90.00
_cell.angle_beta   90.00
_cell.angle_gamma   90.00
#
_symmetry.space_group_name_H-M   'P 1'
#
loop_
_entity.id
_entity.type
_entity.pdbx_description
1 polymer ?
#
loop_
_entity_poly.entity_id
_entity_poly.type
_entity_poly.pdbx_seq_one_letter_code
_entity_poly.pdbx_strand_id
1 'polypeptide(L)'
;MSKLKEFTEAYDSLFKLVASHDTSPDDEPWFFEEVNKLIIKHGNEVAIKFAQNEKWPEYTFELLVKSGLREIPKETLLSYLQTDNEDNMYCTAFALAACGYQEGFDILKAFANQSHPLSKNTHPIADILPDLEYIQDDRTKEIKDLCEEYL
;
A
#
# COMPACT_ATOMS: atom_id res chain seq x y z
N MET A 1 -15.79 -24.14 2.87
CA MET A 1 -14.50 -23.64 2.33
C MET A 1 -13.96 -22.64 3.34
N SER A 2 -12.64 -22.51 3.54
CA SER A 2 -12.14 -21.55 4.54
C SER A 2 -12.32 -20.12 4.01
N LYS A 3 -12.64 -19.15 4.88
CA LYS A 3 -12.78 -17.73 4.49
C LYS A 3 -11.55 -17.21 3.75
N LEU A 4 -10.36 -17.64 4.19
CA LEU A 4 -9.08 -17.28 3.55
C LEU A 4 -9.01 -17.82 2.11
N LYS A 5 -9.39 -19.07 1.88
CA LYS A 5 -9.37 -19.65 0.53
C LYS A 5 -10.35 -18.94 -0.41
N GLU A 6 -11.55 -18.59 0.08
CA GLU A 6 -12.51 -17.79 -0.69
C GLU A 6 -11.99 -16.40 -1.03
N PHE A 7 -11.30 -15.74 -0.08
CA PHE A 7 -10.66 -14.44 -0.32
C PHE A 7 -9.55 -14.55 -1.36
N THR A 8 -8.63 -15.51 -1.20
CA THR A 8 -7.52 -15.75 -2.14
C THR A 8 -8.03 -15.99 -3.56
N GLU A 9 -8.98 -16.92 -3.74
CA GLU A 9 -9.50 -17.24 -5.07
C GLU A 9 -10.18 -16.04 -5.72
N ALA A 10 -10.95 -15.25 -4.96
CA ALA A 10 -11.61 -14.05 -5.47
C ALA A 10 -10.59 -12.96 -5.83
N TYR A 11 -9.61 -12.71 -4.96
CA TYR A 11 -8.56 -11.73 -5.20
C TYR A 11 -7.72 -12.11 -6.44
N ASP A 12 -7.29 -13.37 -6.54
CA ASP A 12 -6.53 -13.86 -7.68
C ASP A 12 -7.31 -13.73 -9.00
N SER A 13 -8.63 -13.91 -8.97
CA SER A 13 -9.49 -13.67 -10.13
C SER A 13 -9.49 -12.21 -10.55
N LEU A 14 -9.56 -11.26 -9.61
CA LEU A 14 -9.46 -9.83 -9.90
C LEU A 14 -8.08 -9.48 -10.48
N PHE A 15 -7.01 -9.97 -9.85
CA PHE A 15 -5.63 -9.70 -10.28
C PHE A 15 -5.33 -10.25 -11.69
N LYS A 16 -5.86 -11.45 -12.02
CA LYS A 16 -5.77 -12.01 -13.37
C LYS A 16 -6.54 -11.19 -14.41
N LEU A 17 -7.65 -10.57 -14.02
CA LEU A 17 -8.43 -9.72 -14.91
C LEU A 17 -7.65 -8.45 -15.27
N VAL A 18 -7.03 -7.80 -14.28
CA VAL A 18 -6.10 -6.67 -14.49
C VAL A 18 -4.98 -7.06 -15.45
N ALA A 19 -4.28 -8.17 -15.16
CA ALA A 19 -3.20 -8.65 -16.03
C ALA A 19 -3.66 -8.99 -17.47
N SER A 20 -4.94 -9.37 -17.66
CA SER A 20 -5.48 -9.66 -19.00
C SER A 20 -5.72 -8.42 -19.85
N HIS A 21 -5.76 -7.24 -19.23
CA HIS A 21 -5.86 -5.94 -19.91
C HIS A 21 -4.50 -5.30 -20.18
N ASP A 22 -3.40 -5.95 -19.80
CA ASP A 22 -2.03 -5.40 -19.87
C ASP A 22 -1.87 -4.09 -19.07
N THR A 23 -2.61 -3.99 -17.95
CA THR A 23 -2.60 -2.86 -17.01
C THR A 23 -2.14 -3.30 -15.62
N SER A 24 -1.91 -2.34 -14.73
CA SER A 24 -1.61 -2.57 -13.31
C SER A 24 -2.83 -2.28 -12.42
N PRO A 25 -2.86 -2.77 -11.16
CA PRO A 25 -3.92 -2.42 -10.21
C PRO A 25 -4.11 -0.91 -10.05
N ASP A 26 -3.02 -0.14 -10.07
CA ASP A 26 -3.02 1.31 -9.90
C ASP A 26 -3.66 2.05 -11.09
N ASP A 27 -3.70 1.43 -12.28
CA ASP A 27 -4.36 1.97 -13.47
C ASP A 27 -5.87 1.69 -13.51
N GLU A 28 -6.38 0.87 -12.58
CA GLU A 28 -7.72 0.28 -12.65
C GLU A 28 -8.53 0.59 -11.38
N PRO A 29 -9.16 1.78 -11.25
CA PRO A 29 -9.86 2.18 -10.02
C PRO A 29 -10.92 1.19 -9.52
N TRP A 30 -11.57 0.44 -10.42
CA TRP A 30 -12.54 -0.59 -10.07
C TRP A 30 -11.91 -1.75 -9.27
N PHE A 31 -10.62 -2.01 -9.43
CA PHE A 31 -9.91 -3.07 -8.71
C PHE A 31 -9.97 -2.81 -7.20
N PHE A 32 -9.64 -1.59 -6.77
CA PHE A 32 -9.68 -1.21 -5.36
C PHE A 32 -11.09 -1.28 -4.77
N GLU A 33 -12.11 -0.92 -5.55
CA GLU A 33 -13.51 -1.06 -5.13
C GLU A 33 -13.93 -2.53 -4.92
N GLU A 34 -13.53 -3.43 -5.83
CA GLU A 34 -13.83 -4.86 -5.72
C GLU A 34 -13.07 -5.52 -4.57
N VAL A 35 -11.80 -5.18 -4.37
CA VAL A 35 -11.02 -5.67 -3.23
C VAL A 35 -11.60 -5.17 -1.91
N ASN A 36 -12.10 -3.92 -1.84
CA ASN A 36 -12.80 -3.42 -0.65
C ASN A 36 -14.02 -4.28 -0.30
N LYS A 37 -14.82 -4.69 -1.30
CA LYS A 37 -15.97 -5.60 -1.10
C LYS A 37 -15.51 -6.94 -0.50
N LEU A 38 -14.36 -7.45 -0.92
CA LEU A 38 -13.77 -8.67 -0.33
C LEU A 38 -13.36 -8.44 1.13
N ILE A 39 -12.71 -7.32 1.44
CA ILE A 39 -12.30 -6.96 2.81
C ILE A 39 -13.54 -6.87 3.72
N ILE A 40 -14.57 -6.14 3.31
CA ILE A 40 -15.83 -5.98 4.07
C ILE A 40 -16.51 -7.34 4.30
N LYS A 41 -16.55 -8.20 3.28
CA LYS A 41 -17.21 -9.51 3.36
C LYS A 41 -16.48 -10.49 4.27
N HIS A 42 -15.15 -10.55 4.21
CA HIS A 42 -14.36 -11.58 4.87
C HIS A 42 -13.74 -11.12 6.20
N GLY A 43 -13.56 -9.81 6.38
CA GLY A 43 -12.99 -9.15 7.56
C GLY A 43 -11.49 -8.89 7.45
N ASN A 44 -11.02 -7.87 8.18
CA ASN A 44 -9.64 -7.39 8.19
C ASN A 44 -8.63 -8.50 8.49
N GLU A 45 -8.90 -9.36 9.48
CA GLU A 45 -8.02 -10.47 9.86
C GLU A 45 -7.74 -11.43 8.69
N VAL A 46 -8.74 -11.69 7.85
CA VAL A 46 -8.59 -12.57 6.68
C VAL A 46 -7.73 -11.89 5.61
N ALA A 47 -7.95 -10.60 5.34
CA ALA A 47 -7.17 -9.83 4.38
C ALA A 47 -5.70 -9.70 4.81
N ILE A 48 -5.44 -9.45 6.09
CA ILE A 48 -4.08 -9.39 6.65
C ILE A 48 -3.39 -10.75 6.50
N LYS A 49 -4.08 -11.83 6.90
CA LYS A 49 -3.54 -13.19 6.76
C LYS A 49 -3.29 -13.57 5.31
N PHE A 50 -4.12 -13.10 4.39
CA PHE A 50 -3.90 -13.26 2.96
C PHE A 50 -2.58 -12.59 2.55
N ALA A 51 -2.41 -11.30 2.80
CA ALA A 51 -1.18 -10.57 2.44
C ALA A 51 0.10 -11.19 3.02
N GLN A 52 0.05 -11.66 4.27
CA GLN A 52 1.21 -12.34 4.90
C GLN A 52 1.63 -13.64 4.21
N ASN A 53 0.73 -14.29 3.47
CA ASN A 53 1.02 -15.54 2.74
C ASN A 53 1.35 -15.31 1.26
N GLU A 54 1.24 -14.08 0.77
CA GLU A 54 1.55 -13.75 -0.62
C GLU A 54 3.06 -13.73 -0.86
N LYS A 55 3.43 -13.86 -2.14
CA LYS A 55 4.84 -13.84 -2.54
C LYS A 55 5.50 -12.51 -2.20
N TRP A 56 4.77 -11.40 -2.38
CA TRP A 56 5.19 -10.02 -2.10
C TRP A 56 4.23 -9.36 -1.11
N PRO A 57 4.39 -9.63 0.20
CA PRO A 57 3.48 -9.12 1.22
C PRO A 57 3.41 -7.60 1.26
N GLU A 58 4.52 -6.89 1.10
CA GLU A 58 4.61 -5.44 1.19
C GLU A 58 3.73 -4.76 0.13
N TYR A 59 3.89 -5.15 -1.13
CA TYR A 59 3.05 -4.66 -2.23
C TYR A 59 1.58 -5.08 -2.04
N THR A 60 1.34 -6.30 -1.56
CA THR A 60 -0.04 -6.75 -1.28
C THR A 60 -0.69 -5.89 -0.18
N PHE A 61 0.04 -5.55 0.87
CA PHE A 61 -0.45 -4.65 1.91
C PHE A 61 -0.75 -3.26 1.36
N GLU A 62 0.11 -2.71 0.51
CA GLU A 62 -0.14 -1.45 -0.20
C GLU A 62 -1.48 -1.49 -0.95
N LEU A 63 -1.71 -2.51 -1.79
CA LEU A 63 -2.97 -2.66 -2.53
C LEU A 63 -4.18 -2.78 -1.62
N LEU A 64 -4.07 -3.51 -0.50
CA LEU A 64 -5.17 -3.65 0.47
C LEU A 64 -5.47 -2.32 1.18
N VAL A 65 -4.46 -1.52 1.54
CA VAL A 65 -4.71 -0.21 2.14
C VAL A 65 -5.22 0.80 1.10
N LYS A 66 -4.79 0.74 -0.17
CA LYS A 66 -5.43 1.52 -1.26
C LYS A 66 -6.92 1.13 -1.40
N SER A 67 -7.24 -0.14 -1.18
CA SER A 67 -8.60 -0.68 -1.16
C SER A 67 -9.40 -0.41 0.13
N GLY A 68 -8.84 0.29 1.12
CA GLY A 68 -9.58 0.68 2.32
C GLY A 68 -9.30 -0.12 3.60
N LEU A 69 -8.37 -1.08 3.60
CA LEU A 69 -7.91 -1.72 4.84
C LEU A 69 -7.17 -0.70 5.72
N ARG A 70 -7.59 -0.52 6.99
CA ARG A 70 -6.97 0.47 7.91
C ARG A 70 -6.50 -0.11 9.24
N GLU A 71 -7.07 -1.24 9.67
CA GLU A 71 -6.81 -1.82 11.00
C GLU A 71 -5.77 -2.96 10.94
N ILE A 72 -4.57 -2.65 10.43
CA ILE A 72 -3.46 -3.60 10.44
C ILE A 72 -2.65 -3.38 11.73
N PRO A 73 -2.37 -4.43 12.55
CA PRO A 73 -1.50 -4.28 13.70
C PRO A 73 -0.14 -3.72 13.28
N LYS A 74 0.32 -2.66 13.96
CA LYS A 74 1.57 -1.97 13.64
C LYS A 74 2.76 -2.93 13.56
N GLU A 75 2.84 -3.87 14.51
CA GLU A 75 3.89 -4.87 14.61
C GLU A 75 3.93 -5.81 13.40
N THR A 76 2.80 -6.03 12.73
CA THR A 76 2.76 -6.78 11.47
C THR A 76 3.48 -6.05 10.36
N LEU A 77 3.36 -4.73 10.26
CA LEU A 77 3.99 -3.94 9.21
C LEU A 77 5.45 -3.61 9.52
N LEU A 78 5.78 -3.34 10.79
CA LEU A 78 7.14 -2.97 11.20
C LEU A 78 8.20 -4.02 10.86
N SER A 79 7.85 -5.31 10.84
CA SER A 79 8.79 -6.36 10.45
C SER A 79 9.27 -6.26 9.01
N TYR A 80 8.47 -5.65 8.12
CA TYR A 80 8.79 -5.51 6.70
C TYR A 80 9.70 -4.30 6.39
N LEU A 81 9.94 -3.41 7.37
CA LEU A 81 10.89 -2.30 7.21
C LEU A 81 12.36 -2.77 7.22
N GLN A 82 12.63 -4.02 7.59
CA GLN A 82 13.98 -4.61 7.58
C GLN A 82 14.36 -5.09 6.16
N THR A 83 14.41 -4.15 5.22
CA THR A 83 14.67 -4.40 3.81
C THR A 83 15.70 -3.43 3.25
N ASP A 84 16.49 -3.88 2.28
CA ASP A 84 17.39 -3.07 1.46
C ASP A 84 16.79 -2.73 0.08
N ASN A 85 15.56 -3.20 -0.18
CA ASN A 85 14.82 -2.91 -1.39
C ASN A 85 13.98 -1.63 -1.23
N GLU A 86 14.15 -0.69 -2.17
CA GLU A 86 13.48 0.62 -2.20
C GLU A 86 11.94 0.48 -2.25
N ASP A 87 11.43 -0.34 -3.16
CA ASP A 87 9.99 -0.54 -3.37
C ASP A 87 9.34 -1.17 -2.13
N ASN A 88 9.93 -2.23 -1.55
CA ASN A 88 9.41 -2.86 -0.35
C ASN A 88 9.37 -1.89 0.84
N MET A 89 10.40 -1.05 1.00
CA MET A 89 10.45 -0.01 2.02
C MET A 89 9.31 0.99 1.82
N TYR A 90 9.13 1.46 0.57
CA TYR A 90 8.08 2.40 0.22
C TYR A 90 6.68 1.80 0.45
N CYS A 91 6.39 0.61 -0.08
CA CYS A 91 5.11 -0.09 0.11
C CYS A 91 4.76 -0.23 1.60
N THR A 92 5.74 -0.60 2.42
CA THR A 92 5.55 -0.77 3.87
C THR A 92 5.32 0.57 4.58
N ALA A 93 6.09 1.59 4.25
CA ALA A 93 5.93 2.94 4.80
C ALA A 93 4.56 3.52 4.45
N PHE A 94 4.13 3.32 3.21
CA PHE A 94 2.81 3.69 2.73
C PHE A 94 1.71 2.98 3.52
N ALA A 95 1.79 1.66 3.68
CA ALA A 95 0.82 0.89 4.47
C ALA A 95 0.77 1.35 5.94
N LEU A 96 1.91 1.65 6.56
CA LEU A 96 1.98 2.19 7.92
C LEU A 96 1.29 3.56 8.01
N ALA A 97 1.55 4.46 7.07
CA ALA A 97 0.95 5.79 7.02
C ALA A 97 -0.56 5.73 6.77
N ALA A 98 -1.01 4.86 5.86
CA ALA A 98 -2.42 4.61 5.59
C ALA A 98 -3.18 4.07 6.83
N CYS A 99 -2.50 3.32 7.70
CA CYS A 99 -3.04 2.87 8.98
C CYS A 99 -2.89 3.92 10.11
N GLY A 100 -2.34 5.10 9.82
CA GLY A 100 -2.19 6.21 10.77
C GLY A 100 -0.94 6.15 11.66
N TYR A 101 0.02 5.27 11.40
CA TYR A 101 1.23 5.14 12.21
C TYR A 101 2.31 6.14 11.80
N GLN A 102 2.89 6.85 12.79
CA GLN A 102 3.84 7.94 12.56
C GLN A 102 5.08 7.50 11.77
N GLU A 103 5.58 6.29 11.99
CA GLU A 103 6.76 5.75 11.32
C GLU A 103 6.59 5.72 9.79
N GLY A 104 5.38 5.46 9.29
CA GLY A 104 5.09 5.52 7.87
C GLY A 104 5.25 6.93 7.32
N PHE A 105 4.67 7.92 8.01
CA PHE A 105 4.80 9.33 7.62
C PHE A 105 6.26 9.81 7.66
N ASP A 106 7.03 9.41 8.66
CA ASP A 106 8.44 9.81 8.78
C ASP A 106 9.26 9.29 7.59
N ILE A 107 9.03 8.05 7.16
CA ILE A 107 9.71 7.46 5.99
C ILE A 107 9.22 8.10 4.69
N LEU A 108 7.91 8.28 4.51
CA LEU A 108 7.36 8.93 3.30
C LEU A 108 7.89 10.37 3.16
N LYS A 109 8.00 11.13 4.26
CA LYS A 109 8.64 12.44 4.24
C LYS A 109 10.11 12.37 3.86
N ALA A 110 10.84 11.37 4.34
CA ALA A 110 12.24 11.17 3.97
C ALA A 110 12.40 10.84 2.48
N PHE A 111 11.49 10.05 1.90
CA PHE A 111 11.43 9.75 0.47
C PHE A 111 11.06 10.98 -0.36
N ALA A 112 10.03 11.75 0.03
CA ALA A 112 9.65 12.98 -0.65
C ALA A 112 10.78 14.03 -0.67
N ASN A 113 11.55 14.12 0.42
CA ASN A 113 12.75 14.96 0.51
C ASN A 113 14.00 14.36 -0.14
N GLN A 114 13.91 13.16 -0.73
CA GLN A 114 15.06 12.41 -1.28
C GLN A 114 16.23 12.24 -0.28
N SER A 115 15.90 12.22 1.01
CA SER A 115 16.87 12.14 2.11
C SER A 115 17.04 10.72 2.64
N HIS A 116 16.12 9.81 2.28
CA HIS A 116 16.21 8.42 2.69
C HIS A 116 17.33 7.70 1.90
N PRO A 117 18.17 6.85 2.54
CA PRO A 117 19.25 6.16 1.83
C PRO A 117 18.82 5.29 0.65
N LEU A 118 17.57 4.82 0.69
CA LEU A 118 16.97 4.00 -0.37
C LEU A 118 16.21 4.81 -1.43
N SER A 119 15.92 6.11 -1.28
CA SER A 119 15.07 6.85 -2.24
C SER A 119 15.81 7.27 -3.50
N LYS A 120 16.58 6.37 -4.12
CA LYS A 120 17.47 6.72 -5.24
C LYS A 120 16.72 6.82 -6.56
N ASN A 121 15.62 6.08 -6.69
CA ASN A 121 14.84 6.01 -7.92
C ASN A 121 13.42 6.58 -7.78
N THR A 122 12.99 6.89 -6.56
CA THR A 122 11.70 7.50 -6.26
C THR A 122 11.68 8.96 -6.68
N HIS A 123 10.75 9.33 -7.55
CA HIS A 123 10.45 10.68 -7.96
C HIS A 123 9.26 11.23 -7.15
N PRO A 124 9.45 12.25 -6.28
CA PRO A 124 8.40 12.72 -5.36
C PRO A 124 7.06 13.06 -6.02
N ILE A 125 7.09 13.67 -7.22
CA ILE A 125 5.86 14.06 -7.94
C ILE A 125 5.19 12.87 -8.65
N ALA A 126 5.98 11.94 -9.20
CA ALA A 126 5.43 10.91 -10.07
C ALA A 126 5.01 9.68 -9.27
N ASP A 127 5.76 9.36 -8.22
CA ASP A 127 5.60 8.11 -7.48
C ASP A 127 4.89 8.33 -6.14
N ILE A 128 5.14 9.45 -5.45
CA ILE A 128 4.58 9.67 -4.09
C ILE A 128 3.29 10.48 -4.13
N LEU A 129 3.29 11.63 -4.82
CA LEU A 129 2.16 12.57 -4.79
C LEU A 129 0.81 11.93 -5.18
N PRO A 130 0.72 11.07 -6.24
CA PRO A 130 -0.54 10.43 -6.60
C PRO A 130 -1.06 9.51 -5.50
N ASP A 131 -0.17 8.74 -4.88
CA ASP A 131 -0.50 7.76 -3.84
C ASP A 131 -1.08 8.40 -2.56
N LEU A 132 -0.73 9.66 -2.27
CA LEU A 132 -1.23 10.35 -1.08
C LEU A 132 -2.75 10.55 -1.07
N GLU A 133 -3.45 10.34 -2.19
CA GLU A 133 -4.92 10.38 -2.23
C GLU A 133 -5.58 9.26 -1.40
N TYR A 134 -4.88 8.13 -1.22
CA TYR A 134 -5.39 6.96 -0.50
C TYR A 134 -5.19 7.05 1.03
N ILE A 135 -4.40 8.02 1.51
CA ILE A 135 -4.14 8.24 2.92
C ILE A 135 -5.06 9.36 3.45
N GLN A 136 -6.02 8.97 4.28
CA GLN A 136 -6.98 9.89 4.90
C GLN A 136 -6.45 10.43 6.23
N ASP A 137 -5.35 11.18 6.18
CA ASP A 137 -4.70 11.76 7.36
C ASP A 137 -4.13 13.16 7.05
N ASP A 138 -4.34 14.12 7.94
CA ASP A 138 -3.90 15.52 7.74
C ASP A 138 -2.37 15.65 7.64
N ARG A 139 -1.60 14.72 8.20
CA ARG A 139 -0.13 14.71 8.09
C ARG A 139 0.35 14.53 6.64
N THR A 140 -0.51 14.04 5.75
CA THR A 140 -0.20 13.96 4.30
C THR A 140 0.05 15.34 3.69
N LYS A 141 -0.50 16.41 4.27
CA LYS A 141 -0.30 17.77 3.76
C LYS A 141 1.18 18.16 3.71
N GLU A 142 1.93 17.86 4.77
CA GLU A 142 3.37 18.15 4.81
C GLU A 142 4.11 17.38 3.70
N ILE A 143 3.74 16.13 3.44
CA ILE A 143 4.35 15.33 2.36
C ILE A 143 4.00 15.91 0.98
N LYS A 144 2.74 16.34 0.78
CA LYS A 144 2.30 16.99 -0.46
C LYS A 144 3.10 18.27 -0.73
N ASP A 145 3.22 19.12 0.28
CA ASP A 145 3.97 20.37 0.18
C ASP A 145 5.43 20.09 -0.26
N LEU A 146 6.08 19.06 0.31
CA LEU A 146 7.44 18.64 -0.08
C LEU A 146 7.52 18.10 -1.52
N CYS A 147 6.55 17.31 -1.95
CA CYS A 147 6.52 16.81 -3.33
C CYS A 147 6.38 17.96 -4.34
N GLU A 148 5.57 18.98 -4.02
CA GLU A 148 5.32 20.13 -4.89
C GLU A 148 6.52 21.10 -5.00
N GLU A 149 7.51 21.04 -4.11
CA GLU A 149 8.76 21.81 -4.23
C GLU A 149 9.58 21.45 -5.49
N TYR A 150 9.28 20.32 -6.12
CA TYR A 150 9.97 19.83 -7.32
C TYR A 150 9.24 20.17 -8.63
N LEU A 151 8.14 20.95 -8.59
CA LEU A 151 7.39 21.45 -9.75
C LEU A 151 8.05 22.68 -10.39
#